data_AF-A0A1X7JPX7-F1
#
_entry.id   AF-A0A1X7JPX7-F1
#
_cell.length_a   1.000
_cell.length_b   1.000
_cell.length_c   1.000
_cell.angle_alpha   90.00
_cell.angle_beta   90.00
_cell.angle_gamma   90.00
#
_symmetry.space_group_name_H-M   'P 1'
#
loop_
_entity.id
_entity.type
_entity.pdbx_description
1 polymer ?
#
loop_
_entity_poly.entity_id
_entity_poly.type
_entity_poly.pdbx_seq_one_letter_code
_entity_poly.pdbx_strand_id
1 'polypeptide(L)'
;MSPYQVCVCFITRTDDGGARQVLLGRKKTGLGLGNIVGLGGKIEPGETALEAIVREIEEESSLIVEPAAVSEVGFIRYAFPHRENWSQDSTVFVVDGFSGTPMESDEVVPAWYDVTDLPLDEMWDDAKYWLPQVLAGETVHASFTFGEDLKTVSESSFDAA
;
A
#
# COMPACT_ATOMS: atom_id res chain seq x y z
N MET A 1 -9.58 -19.41 -8.83
CA MET A 1 -8.11 -19.38 -8.61
C MET A 1 -7.88 -18.75 -7.23
N SER A 2 -6.88 -19.15 -6.44
CA SER A 2 -6.62 -18.44 -5.17
C SER A 2 -6.08 -17.04 -5.46
N PRO A 3 -6.47 -16.01 -4.69
CA PRO A 3 -5.95 -14.65 -4.87
C PRO A 3 -4.44 -14.61 -4.62
N TYR A 4 -3.74 -13.68 -5.28
CA TYR A 4 -2.33 -13.43 -5.00
C TYR A 4 -2.17 -12.89 -3.57
N GLN A 5 -1.13 -13.33 -2.88
CA GLN A 5 -0.77 -12.79 -1.57
C GLN A 5 0.23 -11.65 -1.78
N VAL A 6 -0.12 -10.46 -1.29
CA VAL A 6 0.66 -9.24 -1.45
C VAL A 6 0.78 -8.52 -0.10
N CYS A 7 1.66 -7.53 -0.06
CA CYS A 7 1.82 -6.64 1.08
C CYS A 7 1.97 -5.20 0.60
N VAL A 8 1.59 -4.24 1.45
CA VAL A 8 1.76 -2.82 1.20
C VAL A 8 2.20 -2.11 2.48
N CYS A 9 3.06 -1.12 2.36
CA CYS A 9 3.54 -0.31 3.48
C CYS A 9 3.39 1.18 3.19
N PHE A 10 3.00 1.90 4.24
CA PHE A 10 2.99 3.35 4.27
C PHE A 10 4.08 3.85 5.22
N ILE A 11 5.19 4.30 4.64
CA ILE A 11 6.29 4.91 5.36
C ILE A 11 5.89 6.34 5.69
N THR A 12 5.95 6.72 6.96
CA THR A 12 5.57 8.07 7.39
C THR A 12 6.74 8.81 8.01
N ARG A 13 6.70 10.14 7.91
CA ARG A 13 7.65 11.03 8.58
C ARG A 13 6.95 12.30 9.03
N THR A 14 7.63 13.05 9.88
CA THR A 14 7.30 14.45 10.14
C THR A 14 8.37 15.31 9.49
N ASP A 15 7.97 16.26 8.64
CA ASP A 15 8.90 17.19 8.02
C ASP A 15 9.39 18.28 9.01
N ASP A 16 10.33 19.13 8.58
CA ASP A 16 10.87 20.21 9.41
C ASP A 16 9.81 21.24 9.84
N GLY A 17 8.67 21.30 9.11
CA GLY A 17 7.53 22.16 9.41
C GLY A 17 6.54 21.55 10.41
N GLY A 18 6.74 20.29 10.80
CA GLY A 18 5.83 19.56 11.69
C GLY A 18 4.66 18.87 10.96
N ALA A 19 4.62 18.91 9.62
CA ALA A 19 3.60 18.23 8.86
C ALA A 19 3.91 16.74 8.74
N ARG A 20 2.92 15.89 9.00
CA ARG A 20 3.06 14.45 8.80
C ARG A 20 2.89 14.13 7.32
N GLN A 21 3.86 13.40 6.78
CA GLN A 21 3.87 12.98 5.38
C GLN A 21 3.89 11.47 5.28
N VAL A 22 3.38 10.95 4.18
CA VAL A 22 3.47 9.55 3.77
C VAL A 22 4.22 9.44 2.45
N LEU A 23 5.08 8.43 2.34
CA LEU A 23 5.72 8.09 1.08
C LEU A 23 4.75 7.23 0.26
N LEU A 24 4.38 7.75 -0.90
CA LEU A 24 3.66 7.00 -1.93
C LEU A 24 4.54 7.01 -3.19
N GLY A 25 4.10 6.34 -4.25
CA GLY A 25 4.80 6.44 -5.52
C GLY A 25 3.94 6.19 -6.73
N ARG A 26 4.30 6.83 -7.84
CA ARG A 26 3.66 6.61 -9.13
C ARG A 26 4.15 5.27 -9.68
N LYS A 27 3.26 4.29 -9.85
CA LYS A 27 3.62 2.98 -10.42
C LYS A 27 3.92 3.12 -11.93
N LYS A 28 5.08 2.63 -12.36
CA LYS A 28 5.62 2.66 -13.74
C LYS A 28 5.36 1.39 -14.54
N THR A 29 5.07 0.28 -13.88
CA THR A 29 4.89 -1.05 -14.49
C THR A 29 3.85 -1.88 -13.72
N GLY A 30 3.39 -2.99 -14.31
CA GLY A 30 2.54 -3.94 -13.60
C GLY A 30 1.10 -3.49 -13.37
N LEU A 31 0.46 -4.10 -12.37
CA LEU A 31 -0.91 -3.76 -11.98
C LEU A 31 -0.94 -2.41 -11.27
N GLY A 32 -1.83 -1.51 -11.70
CA GLY A 32 -1.91 -0.15 -11.17
C GLY A 32 -1.00 0.84 -11.88
N LEU A 33 -0.47 0.50 -13.06
CA LEU A 33 0.27 1.40 -13.92
C LEU A 33 -0.39 2.79 -14.01
N GLY A 34 0.34 3.83 -13.63
CA GLY A 34 -0.14 5.22 -13.64
C GLY A 34 -0.82 5.68 -12.35
N ASN A 35 -1.26 4.75 -11.49
CA ASN A 35 -1.80 5.10 -10.18
C ASN A 35 -0.67 5.49 -9.21
N ILE A 36 -1.03 6.28 -8.21
CA ILE A 36 -0.25 6.46 -6.99
C ILE A 36 -0.57 5.30 -6.05
N VAL A 37 0.46 4.67 -5.49
CA VAL A 37 0.35 3.48 -4.64
C VAL A 37 1.25 3.61 -3.40
N GLY A 38 0.94 2.84 -2.35
CA GLY A 38 1.93 2.54 -1.31
C GLY A 38 3.03 1.61 -1.85
N LEU A 39 4.15 1.52 -1.15
CA LEU A 39 5.23 0.61 -1.54
C LEU A 39 4.86 -0.82 -1.18
N GLY A 40 5.20 -1.77 -2.05
CA GLY A 40 4.94 -3.18 -1.78
C GLY A 40 4.73 -4.01 -3.02
N GLY A 41 4.58 -5.31 -2.78
CA GLY A 41 4.52 -6.28 -3.85
C GLY A 41 4.10 -7.66 -3.37
N LYS A 42 4.50 -8.67 -4.13
CA LYS A 42 4.08 -10.06 -3.90
C LYS A 42 4.89 -10.66 -2.77
N ILE A 43 4.23 -11.49 -1.97
CA ILE A 43 4.90 -12.36 -1.00
C ILE A 43 5.43 -13.58 -1.77
N GLU A 44 6.74 -13.76 -1.81
CA GLU A 44 7.36 -14.88 -2.52
C GLU A 44 7.27 -16.20 -1.73
N PRO A 45 7.37 -17.37 -2.41
CA PRO A 45 7.35 -18.66 -1.72
C PRO A 45 8.46 -18.78 -0.67
N GLY A 46 8.05 -18.91 0.60
CA GLY A 46 8.96 -19.03 1.74
C GLY A 46 9.15 -17.74 2.53
N GLU A 47 8.61 -16.62 2.08
CA GLU A 47 8.59 -15.36 2.83
C GLU A 47 7.35 -15.24 3.73
N THR A 48 7.54 -14.61 4.88
CA THR A 48 6.46 -13.97 5.64
C THR A 48 6.09 -12.63 5.00
N ALA A 49 4.90 -12.10 5.31
CA ALA A 49 4.51 -10.77 4.84
C ALA A 49 5.48 -9.66 5.31
N LEU A 50 6.06 -9.82 6.50
CA LEU A 50 7.05 -8.89 7.05
C LEU A 50 8.39 -8.95 6.28
N GLU A 51 8.87 -10.15 5.95
CA GLU A 51 10.09 -10.29 5.14
C GLU A 51 9.90 -9.70 3.73
N ALA A 52 8.77 -10.01 3.10
CA ALA A 52 8.42 -9.47 1.78
C ALA A 52 8.37 -7.94 1.80
N ILE A 53 7.68 -7.33 2.77
CA ILE A 53 7.52 -5.87 2.76
C ILE A 53 8.84 -5.13 3.05
N VAL A 54 9.73 -5.70 3.86
CA VAL A 54 11.06 -5.12 4.10
C VAL A 54 11.89 -5.14 2.81
N ARG A 55 11.87 -6.24 2.06
CA ARG A 55 12.52 -6.35 0.74
C ARG A 55 11.93 -5.35 -0.27
N GLU A 56 10.62 -5.32 -0.41
CA GLU A 56 9.92 -4.45 -1.38
C GLU A 56 10.20 -2.96 -1.13
N ILE A 57 10.26 -2.53 0.14
CA ILE A 57 10.62 -1.14 0.48
C ILE A 57 12.02 -0.79 -0.03
N GLU A 58 13.00 -1.69 0.14
CA GLU A 58 14.36 -1.47 -0.35
C GLU A 58 14.40 -1.47 -1.88
N GLU A 59 13.75 -2.42 -2.54
CA GLU A 59 13.73 -2.56 -3.99
C GLU A 59 13.04 -1.37 -4.69
N GLU A 60 11.90 -0.91 -4.17
CA GLU A 60 11.10 0.12 -4.81
C GLU A 60 11.55 1.56 -4.49
N SER A 61 12.30 1.76 -3.40
CA SER A 61 12.64 3.10 -2.91
C SER A 61 14.06 3.31 -2.40
N SER A 62 14.91 2.27 -2.33
CA SER A 62 16.24 2.32 -1.68
C SER A 62 16.23 2.68 -0.19
N LEU A 63 15.07 2.67 0.46
CA LEU A 63 14.96 2.89 1.90
C LEU A 63 15.21 1.61 2.67
N ILE A 64 15.85 1.73 3.82
CA ILE A 64 16.09 0.61 4.74
C ILE A 64 15.25 0.80 5.99
N VAL A 65 14.50 -0.23 6.35
CA VAL A 65 13.66 -0.28 7.56
C VAL A 65 14.09 -1.46 8.42
N GLU A 66 14.08 -1.27 9.73
CA GLU A 66 14.27 -2.38 10.67
C GLU A 66 12.96 -3.15 10.79
N PRO A 67 12.94 -4.49 10.64
CA PRO A 67 11.71 -5.28 10.72
C PRO A 67 10.92 -5.05 12.02
N ALA A 68 11.62 -4.78 13.14
CA ALA A 68 11.00 -4.49 14.43
C ALA A 68 10.27 -3.14 14.51
N ALA A 69 10.51 -2.22 13.57
CA ALA A 69 9.83 -0.93 13.47
C ALA A 69 8.59 -1.00 12.56
N VAL A 70 8.43 -2.06 11.78
CA VAL A 70 7.31 -2.24 10.85
C VAL A 70 6.12 -2.83 11.61
N SER A 71 5.00 -2.09 11.61
CA SER A 71 3.77 -2.50 12.29
C SER A 71 2.76 -3.02 11.28
N GLU A 72 2.27 -4.24 11.47
CA GLU A 72 1.09 -4.75 10.76
C GLU A 72 -0.15 -4.07 11.33
N VAL A 73 -0.92 -3.41 10.47
CA VAL A 73 -2.08 -2.61 10.86
C VAL A 73 -3.35 -3.03 10.12
N GLY A 74 -3.29 -4.06 9.29
CA GLY A 74 -4.51 -4.50 8.63
C GLY A 74 -4.36 -5.56 7.56
N PHE A 75 -5.51 -5.95 7.03
CA PHE A 75 -5.64 -6.91 5.96
C PHE A 75 -6.82 -6.55 5.05
N ILE A 76 -6.57 -6.50 3.75
CA ILE A 76 -7.57 -6.11 2.75
C ILE A 76 -7.70 -7.18 1.68
N ARG A 77 -8.94 -7.59 1.40
CA ARG A 77 -9.27 -8.49 0.29
C ARG A 77 -9.76 -7.69 -0.90
N TYR A 78 -9.13 -7.89 -2.06
CA TYR A 78 -9.51 -7.29 -3.33
C TYR A 78 -10.07 -8.35 -4.26
N ALA A 79 -11.35 -8.22 -4.62
CA ALA A 79 -12.02 -9.10 -5.57
C ALA A 79 -12.19 -8.38 -6.92
N PHE A 80 -11.68 -9.01 -7.98
CA PHE A 80 -11.90 -8.61 -9.37
C PHE A 80 -12.71 -9.70 -10.10
N PRO A 81 -14.05 -9.77 -9.91
CA PRO A 81 -14.87 -10.84 -10.49
C PRO A 81 -14.86 -10.85 -12.02
N HIS A 82 -14.61 -9.70 -12.65
CA HIS A 82 -14.49 -9.57 -14.11
C HIS A 82 -13.07 -9.82 -14.64
N ARG A 83 -12.10 -10.06 -13.74
CA ARG A 83 -10.71 -10.40 -14.06
C ARG A 83 -10.05 -11.11 -12.87
N GLU A 84 -10.46 -12.35 -12.61
CA GLU A 84 -10.10 -13.06 -11.36
C GLU A 84 -8.59 -13.15 -11.07
N ASN A 85 -7.74 -13.14 -12.10
CA ASN A 85 -6.29 -13.16 -11.94
C ASN A 85 -5.70 -11.81 -11.45
N TRP A 86 -6.54 -10.82 -11.14
CA TRP A 86 -6.15 -9.59 -10.45
C TRP A 86 -6.53 -9.59 -8.97
N SER A 87 -7.35 -10.54 -8.52
CA SER A 87 -7.75 -10.62 -7.11
C SER A 87 -6.55 -10.86 -6.19
N GLN A 88 -6.54 -10.18 -5.05
CA GLN A 88 -5.41 -10.08 -4.13
C GLN A 88 -5.88 -10.09 -2.68
N ASP A 89 -5.07 -10.67 -1.82
CA ASP A 89 -5.13 -10.53 -0.37
C ASP A 89 -3.89 -9.75 0.06
N SER A 90 -4.08 -8.60 0.70
CA SER A 90 -3.01 -7.66 1.02
C SER A 90 -2.88 -7.45 2.52
N THR A 91 -1.71 -7.77 3.07
CA THR A 91 -1.33 -7.32 4.42
C THR A 91 -0.90 -5.85 4.37
N VAL A 92 -1.36 -5.05 5.34
CA VAL A 92 -1.10 -3.60 5.40
C VAL A 92 -0.15 -3.29 6.54
N PHE A 93 0.91 -2.54 6.23
CA PHE A 93 1.93 -2.14 7.18
C PHE A 93 2.09 -0.62 7.24
N VAL A 94 2.58 -0.14 8.38
CA VAL A 94 3.05 1.24 8.58
C VAL A 94 4.40 1.21 9.27
N VAL A 95 5.26 2.16 8.94
CA VAL A 95 6.55 2.37 9.61
C VAL A 95 6.89 3.86 9.65
N ASP A 96 7.49 4.32 10.74
CA ASP A 96 7.98 5.69 10.91
C ASP A 96 9.50 5.76 11.18
N GLY A 97 10.16 4.61 11.30
CA GLY A 97 11.61 4.47 11.42
C GLY A 97 12.25 3.88 10.16
N PHE A 98 12.95 4.72 9.40
CA PHE A 98 13.69 4.32 8.20
C PHE A 98 15.01 5.08 8.06
N SER A 99 15.87 4.60 7.17
CA SER A 99 17.10 5.28 6.78
C SER A 99 17.26 5.31 5.26
N GLY A 100 18.07 6.27 4.78
CA GLY A 100 18.27 6.51 3.36
C GLY A 100 17.44 7.69 2.82
N THR A 101 17.44 7.84 1.51
CA THR A 101 16.64 8.84 0.78
C THR A 101 15.88 8.09 -0.30
N PRO A 102 14.56 8.31 -0.44
CA PRO A 102 13.79 7.56 -1.42
C PRO A 102 14.26 7.91 -2.83
N MET A 103 14.49 6.89 -3.65
CA MET A 103 14.96 7.00 -5.03
C MET A 103 13.98 6.31 -5.99
N GLU A 104 13.92 6.81 -7.23
CA GLU A 104 13.18 6.17 -8.30
C GLU A 104 13.75 4.78 -8.61
N SER A 105 12.87 3.79 -8.73
CA SER A 105 13.17 2.44 -9.19
C SER A 105 12.62 2.22 -10.61
N ASP A 106 12.85 1.03 -11.16
CA ASP A 106 12.23 0.64 -12.42
C ASP A 106 10.69 0.53 -12.31
N GLU A 107 10.16 0.31 -11.11
CA GLU A 107 8.74 0.08 -10.85
C GLU A 107 7.99 1.30 -10.31
N VAL A 108 8.63 2.16 -9.53
CA VAL A 108 7.96 3.23 -8.78
C VAL A 108 8.78 4.53 -8.81
N VAL A 109 8.08 5.66 -8.91
CA VAL A 109 8.65 6.99 -8.62
C VAL A 109 8.12 7.47 -7.26
N PRO A 110 8.90 7.34 -6.16
CA PRO A 110 8.44 7.74 -4.84
C PRO A 110 8.33 9.26 -4.68
N ALA A 111 7.34 9.71 -3.93
CA ALA A 111 7.16 11.10 -3.53
C ALA A 111 6.44 11.20 -2.17
N TRP A 112 6.77 12.24 -1.43
CA TRP A 112 6.13 12.53 -0.15
C TRP A 112 4.84 13.33 -0.36
N TYR A 113 3.77 12.89 0.28
CA TYR A 113 2.46 13.55 0.29
C TYR A 113 2.07 13.90 1.72
N ASP A 114 1.40 15.04 1.90
CA ASP A 114 0.82 15.40 3.19
C ASP A 114 -0.33 14.43 3.51
N VAL A 115 -0.37 13.90 4.73
CA VAL A 115 -1.46 12.99 5.14
C VAL A 115 -2.83 13.67 5.16
N THR A 116 -2.86 15.00 5.17
CA THR A 116 -4.08 15.82 5.12
C THR A 116 -4.51 16.21 3.69
N ASP A 117 -3.66 15.95 2.69
CA ASP A 117 -3.90 16.26 1.27
C ASP A 117 -3.44 15.09 0.38
N LEU A 118 -4.03 13.92 0.62
CA LEU A 118 -3.72 12.71 -0.12
C LEU A 118 -4.27 12.78 -1.56
N PRO A 119 -3.53 12.32 -2.56
CA PRO A 119 -3.95 12.33 -3.97
C PRO A 119 -4.91 11.17 -4.28
N LEU A 120 -5.98 11.02 -3.50
CA LEU A 120 -6.87 9.84 -3.54
C LEU A 120 -7.50 9.61 -4.92
N ASP A 121 -7.76 10.67 -5.68
CA ASP A 121 -8.32 10.59 -7.04
C ASP A 121 -7.34 9.99 -8.07
N GLU A 122 -6.06 9.91 -7.73
CA GLU A 122 -5.01 9.29 -8.55
C GLU A 122 -4.58 7.92 -8.01
N MET A 123 -5.20 7.44 -6.93
CA MET A 123 -4.96 6.11 -6.36
C MET A 123 -6.00 5.09 -6.86
N TRP A 124 -5.89 3.85 -6.40
CA TRP A 124 -6.99 2.92 -6.52
C TRP A 124 -8.22 3.41 -5.75
N ASP A 125 -9.42 3.18 -6.31
CA ASP A 125 -10.67 3.75 -5.78
C ASP A 125 -10.99 3.31 -4.34
N ASP A 126 -10.42 2.18 -3.88
CA ASP A 126 -10.55 1.69 -2.51
C ASP A 126 -9.80 2.57 -1.49
N ALA A 127 -8.71 3.24 -1.89
CA ALA A 127 -7.84 3.97 -0.96
C ALA A 127 -8.60 5.03 -0.16
N LYS A 128 -9.59 5.70 -0.78
CA LYS A 128 -10.41 6.74 -0.13
C LYS A 128 -11.25 6.22 1.05
N TYR A 129 -11.50 4.91 1.11
CA TYR A 129 -12.34 4.32 2.15
C TYR A 129 -11.56 3.98 3.43
N TRP A 130 -10.25 3.73 3.34
CA TRP A 130 -9.47 3.17 4.46
C TRP A 130 -8.13 3.83 4.72
N LEU A 131 -7.42 4.33 3.69
CA LEU A 131 -6.06 4.85 3.85
C LEU A 131 -5.99 6.04 4.83
N PRO A 132 -6.92 7.02 4.81
CA PRO A 132 -6.91 8.11 5.79
C PRO A 132 -7.01 7.61 7.25
N GLN A 133 -7.76 6.54 7.50
CA GLN A 133 -7.93 5.97 8.85
C GLN A 133 -6.65 5.28 9.32
N VAL A 134 -6.03 4.48 8.44
CA VAL A 134 -4.72 3.86 8.73
C VAL A 134 -3.66 4.91 9.00
N LEU A 135 -3.62 6.00 8.22
CA LEU A 135 -2.71 7.11 8.48
C LEU A 135 -3.09 7.90 9.75
N ALA A 136 -4.33 7.85 10.22
CA ALA A 136 -4.70 8.37 11.54
C ALA A 136 -4.32 7.45 12.72
N GLY A 137 -3.76 6.27 12.45
CA GLY A 137 -3.31 5.30 13.45
C GLY A 137 -4.33 4.20 13.76
N GLU A 138 -5.38 4.06 12.95
CA GLU A 138 -6.36 2.98 13.07
C GLU A 138 -5.90 1.71 12.33
N THR A 139 -6.52 0.58 12.67
CA THR A 139 -6.34 -0.69 11.95
C THR A 139 -7.44 -0.90 10.92
N VAL A 140 -7.16 -1.65 9.86
CA VAL A 140 -8.13 -1.93 8.79
C VAL A 140 -8.28 -3.42 8.54
N HIS A 141 -9.52 -3.90 8.57
CA HIS A 141 -9.89 -5.20 8.00
C HIS A 141 -11.06 -4.98 7.05
N ALA A 142 -10.83 -5.16 5.75
CA ALA A 142 -11.82 -4.79 4.75
C ALA A 142 -11.83 -5.74 3.54
N SER A 143 -12.93 -5.71 2.81
CA SER A 143 -13.05 -6.36 1.50
C SER A 143 -13.63 -5.37 0.51
N PHE A 144 -13.03 -5.31 -0.68
CA PHE A 144 -13.47 -4.46 -1.79
C PHE A 144 -13.67 -5.31 -3.04
N THR A 145 -14.84 -5.16 -3.67
CA THR A 145 -15.13 -5.73 -4.99
C THR A 145 -15.05 -4.62 -6.03
N PHE A 146 -14.22 -4.82 -7.05
CA PHE A 146 -14.13 -3.91 -8.20
C PHE A 146 -15.16 -4.26 -9.27
N GLY A 147 -15.75 -3.23 -9.86
CA GLY A 147 -16.73 -3.34 -10.93
C GLY A 147 -16.15 -3.82 -12.26
N GLU A 148 -17.01 -3.90 -13.27
CA GLU A 148 -16.63 -4.35 -14.64
C GLU A 148 -15.56 -3.46 -15.29
N ASP A 149 -15.47 -2.18 -14.90
CA ASP A 149 -14.45 -1.25 -15.38
C ASP A 149 -13.05 -1.52 -14.80
N LEU A 150 -12.94 -2.46 -13.84
CA LEU A 150 -11.73 -2.84 -13.12
C LEU A 150 -11.05 -1.67 -12.39
N LYS A 151 -11.82 -0.60 -12.08
CA LYS A 151 -11.29 0.65 -11.52
C LYS A 151 -12.09 1.14 -10.33
N THR A 152 -13.42 1.09 -10.40
CA THR A 152 -14.30 1.60 -9.34
C THR A 152 -14.74 0.47 -8.43
N VAL A 153 -14.79 0.75 -7.13
CA VAL A 153 -15.34 -0.17 -6.13
C VAL A 153 -16.86 -0.24 -6.31
N SER A 154 -17.38 -1.43 -6.56
CA SER A 154 -18.82 -1.70 -6.61
C SER A 154 -19.40 -2.10 -5.25
N GLU A 155 -18.60 -2.75 -4.40
CA GLU A 155 -19.01 -3.17 -3.05
C GLU A 155 -17.82 -3.06 -2.08
N SER A 156 -18.11 -2.67 -0.84
CA SER A 156 -17.12 -2.61 0.24
C SER A 156 -17.71 -3.10 1.56
N SER A 157 -16.95 -3.85 2.35
CA SER A 157 -17.30 -4.23 3.72
C SER A 157 -16.10 -4.06 4.65
N PHE A 158 -16.38 -3.65 5.89
CA PHE A 158 -15.38 -3.55 6.95
C PHE A 158 -15.72 -4.55 8.05
N ASP A 159 -14.72 -5.31 8.46
CA ASP A 159 -14.84 -6.21 9.60
C ASP A 159 -14.62 -5.40 10.89
N ALA A 160 -15.27 -5.79 11.98
CA ALA A 160 -14.99 -5.18 13.28
C ALA A 160 -13.59 -5.60 13.72
N ALA A 161 -12.75 -4.60 14.02
CA ALA A 161 -11.43 -4.79 14.63
C ALA A 161 -11.51 -5.41 16.03
#